data_AF-A0A2D4HGE7-F1
#
_entry.id   AF-A0A2D4HGE7-F1
#
_cell.length_a   1.000
_cell.length_b   1.000
_cell.length_c   1.000
_cell.angle_alpha   90.00
_cell.angle_beta   90.00
_cell.angle_gamma   90.00
#
_symmetry.space_group_name_H-M   'P 1'
#
loop_
_entity.id
_entity.type
_entity.pdbx_description
1 polymer ?
#
loop_
_entity_poly.entity_id
_entity_poly.type
_entity_poly.pdbx_seq_one_letter_code
_entity_poly.pdbx_strand_id
1 'polypeptide(L)'
;MMELHKQLKDKRMAKHQIEWTTSRVILNFTKLFKYSMLEVFNELLSEVKVPNSWMEAYITLIPKEDSDLQWIKNYRLISLLNVGYKIFASIIAEKLKIF
;
A
#
# COMPACT_ATOMS: atom_id res chain seq x y z
N MET A 1 30.62 31.72 -14.90
CA MET A 1 30.44 30.42 -15.60
C MET A 1 30.88 29.21 -14.76
N MET A 2 32.05 29.21 -14.09
CA MET A 2 32.50 28.06 -13.28
C MET A 2 31.63 27.78 -12.04
N GLU A 3 31.18 28.82 -11.33
CA GLU A 3 30.36 28.68 -10.11
C GLU A 3 28.99 28.04 -10.39
N LEU A 4 28.31 28.46 -11.46
CA LEU A 4 27.02 27.88 -11.88
C LEU A 4 27.17 26.39 -12.24
N HIS A 5 28.28 26.01 -12.87
CA HIS A 5 28.54 24.63 -13.26
C HIS A 5 28.78 23.72 -12.04
N LYS A 6 29.46 24.24 -11.02
CA LYS A 6 29.65 23.57 -9.73
C LYS A 6 28.31 23.34 -9.03
N GLN A 7 27.48 24.38 -8.94
CA GLN A 7 26.14 24.28 -8.33
C GLN A 7 25.21 23.30 -9.06
N LEU A 8 25.27 23.23 -10.40
CA LEU A 8 24.50 22.26 -11.18
C LEU A 8 25.00 20.83 -10.94
N LYS A 9 26.31 20.63 -10.81
CA LYS A 9 26.90 19.32 -10.47
C LYS A 9 26.48 18.86 -9.08
N ASP A 10 26.53 19.75 -8.09
CA ASP A 10 26.14 19.44 -6.71
C ASP A 10 24.63 19.13 -6.61
N LYS A 11 23.78 19.88 -7.30
CA LYS A 11 22.33 19.57 -7.40
C LYS A 11 22.07 18.22 -8.08
N ARG A 12 22.83 17.87 -9.12
CA ARG A 12 22.71 16.58 -9.81
C ARG A 12 23.12 15.42 -8.91
N MET A 13 24.22 15.56 -8.16
CA MET A 13 24.70 14.57 -7.21
C MET A 13 23.70 14.35 -6.07
N ALA A 14 23.17 15.45 -5.50
CA ALA A 14 22.14 15.38 -4.46
C ALA A 14 20.85 14.69 -4.95
N LYS A 15 20.38 15.01 -6.17
CA LYS A 15 19.22 14.35 -6.78
C LYS A 15 19.45 12.84 -6.96
N HIS A 16 20.60 12.45 -7.50
CA HIS A 16 20.93 11.04 -7.71
C HIS A 16 21.05 10.26 -6.40
N GLN A 17 21.59 10.89 -5.36
CA GLN A 17 21.68 10.28 -4.04
C GLN A 17 20.30 10.08 -3.40
N ILE A 18 19.42 11.09 -3.48
CA ILE A 18 18.02 10.99 -3.03
C ILE A 18 17.28 9.87 -3.79
N GLU A 19 17.49 9.77 -5.09
CA GLU A 19 16.90 8.73 -5.94
C GLU A 19 17.38 7.34 -5.56
N TRP A 20 18.69 7.15 -5.32
CA TRP A 20 19.25 5.87 -4.88
C TRP A 20 18.78 5.50 -3.46
N THR A 21 18.67 6.47 -2.56
CA THR A 21 18.12 6.22 -1.21
C THR A 21 16.64 5.87 -1.26
N THR A 22 15.85 6.56 -2.08
CA THR A 22 14.41 6.29 -2.27
C THR A 22 14.20 4.90 -2.84
N SER A 23 14.95 4.57 -3.89
CA SER A 23 14.92 3.23 -4.50
C SER A 23 15.31 2.15 -3.48
N ARG A 24 16.35 2.38 -2.67
CA ARG A 24 16.79 1.43 -1.64
C ARG A 24 15.77 1.26 -0.52
N VAL A 25 15.10 2.32 -0.08
CA VAL A 25 14.02 2.24 0.91
C VAL A 25 12.83 1.45 0.35
N ILE A 26 12.41 1.74 -0.88
CA ILE A 26 11.32 1.00 -1.55
C ILE A 26 11.67 -0.48 -1.72
N LEU A 27 12.90 -0.79 -2.17
CA LEU A 27 13.36 -2.18 -2.33
C LEU A 27 13.42 -2.91 -1.00
N ASN A 28 13.89 -2.27 0.06
CA ASN A 28 13.92 -2.86 1.39
C ASN A 28 12.50 -3.07 1.95
N PHE A 29 11.62 -2.09 1.77
CA PHE A 29 10.22 -2.20 2.19
C PHE A 29 9.52 -3.34 1.46
N THR A 30 9.65 -3.41 0.12
CA THR A 30 9.04 -4.49 -0.67
C THR A 30 9.60 -5.86 -0.27
N LYS A 31 10.90 -5.96 0.03
CA LYS A 31 11.53 -7.18 0.55
C LYS A 31 10.94 -7.59 1.91
N LEU A 32 10.89 -6.68 2.87
CA LEU A 32 10.33 -6.95 4.21
C LEU A 32 8.84 -7.30 4.14
N PHE A 33 8.09 -6.56 3.32
CA PHE A 33 6.68 -6.81 3.08
C PHE A 33 6.45 -8.21 2.49
N LYS A 34 7.28 -8.63 1.52
CA LYS A 34 7.20 -9.98 0.95
C LYS A 34 7.40 -11.07 1.99
N TYR A 35 8.42 -10.94 2.85
CA TYR A 35 8.66 -11.95 3.90
C TYR A 35 7.52 -11.99 4.92
N SER A 36 7.04 -10.82 5.35
CA SER A 36 5.91 -10.73 6.30
C SER A 36 4.64 -11.38 5.73
N MET A 37 4.34 -11.14 4.46
CA MET A 37 3.19 -11.77 3.80
C MET A 37 3.34 -13.28 3.67
N LEU A 38 4.55 -13.78 3.37
CA LEU A 38 4.80 -15.22 3.29
C LEU A 38 4.61 -15.91 4.65
N GLU A 39 5.12 -15.31 5.72
CA GLU A 39 4.97 -15.80 7.09
C GLU A 39 3.49 -15.91 7.48
N VAL A 40 2.74 -14.82 7.31
CA VAL A 40 1.29 -14.80 7.56
C VAL A 40 0.59 -15.88 6.74
N PHE A 41 0.92 -16.05 5.45
CA PHE A 41 0.26 -17.06 4.63
C PHE A 41 0.55 -18.49 5.08
N ASN A 42 1.77 -18.78 5.51
CA ASN A 42 2.14 -20.09 6.03
C ASN A 42 1.38 -20.40 7.32
N GLU A 43 1.28 -19.43 8.23
CA GLU A 43 0.50 -19.56 9.48
C GLU A 43 -0.99 -19.83 9.20
N LEU A 44 -1.58 -19.10 8.24
CA LEU A 44 -2.97 -19.33 7.81
C LEU A 44 -3.21 -20.76 7.35
N LEU A 45 -2.26 -21.31 6.57
CA LEU A 45 -2.36 -22.67 6.05
C LEU A 45 -2.15 -23.73 7.13
N SER A 46 -1.27 -23.49 8.10
CA SER A 46 -0.98 -24.44 9.17
C SER A 46 -2.05 -24.46 10.25
N GLU A 47 -2.55 -23.29 10.65
CA GLU A 47 -3.48 -23.15 11.79
C GLU A 47 -4.95 -23.07 11.38
N VAL A 48 -5.24 -22.89 10.08
CA VAL A 48 -6.60 -22.67 9.54
C VAL A 48 -7.31 -21.52 10.25
N LYS A 49 -6.55 -20.51 10.71
CA LYS A 49 -7.06 -19.34 11.42
C LYS A 49 -6.63 -18.08 10.70
N VAL A 50 -7.58 -17.20 10.42
CA VAL A 50 -7.32 -15.88 9.86
C VAL A 50 -7.17 -14.83 10.96
N PRO A 51 -6.33 -13.79 10.76
CA PRO A 51 -6.27 -12.66 11.67
C PRO A 51 -7.65 -12.02 11.83
N ASN A 52 -8.04 -11.65 13.06
CA ASN A 52 -9.34 -11.01 13.32
C ASN A 52 -9.55 -9.73 12.51
N SER A 53 -8.48 -8.97 12.26
CA SER A 53 -8.50 -7.75 11.45
C SER A 53 -8.92 -7.97 9.99
N TRP A 54 -8.94 -9.22 9.51
CA TRP A 54 -9.46 -9.56 8.18
C TRP A 54 -10.98 -9.70 8.17
N MET A 55 -11.59 -9.94 9.33
CA MET A 55 -13.05 -9.99 9.52
C MET A 55 -13.64 -8.63 9.88
N GLU A 56 -12.80 -7.61 10.03
CA GLU A 56 -13.19 -6.26 10.40
C GLU A 56 -13.18 -5.31 9.19
N ALA A 57 -14.09 -4.34 9.22
CA ALA A 57 -14.17 -3.27 8.22
C ALA A 57 -14.25 -1.92 8.92
N TYR A 58 -13.39 -0.97 8.52
CA TYR A 58 -13.50 0.40 8.99
C TYR A 58 -14.43 1.18 8.08
N ILE A 59 -15.58 1.57 8.62
CA ILE A 59 -16.59 2.34 7.89
C ILE A 59 -16.24 3.83 8.00
N THR A 60 -16.11 4.50 6.85
CA THR A 60 -15.85 5.94 6.80
C THR A 60 -16.64 6.63 5.69
N LEU A 61 -16.75 7.96 5.78
CA LEU A 61 -17.47 8.80 4.83
C LEU A 61 -16.48 9.55 3.94
N ILE A 62 -16.70 9.51 2.63
CA ILE A 62 -15.96 10.33 1.64
C ILE A 62 -16.93 11.34 1.02
N PRO A 63 -16.61 12.65 0.98
CA PRO A 63 -17.46 13.64 0.34
C PRO A 63 -17.57 13.42 -1.16
N LYS A 64 -18.73 13.69 -1.76
CA LYS A 64 -18.87 13.80 -3.22
C LYS A 64 -18.19 15.08 -3.70
N GLU A 65 -17.56 15.03 -4.87
CA GLU A 65 -16.97 16.22 -5.52
C GLU A 65 -18.05 17.30 -5.72
N ASP A 66 -17.65 18.56 -5.52
CA ASP A 66 -18.47 19.77 -5.72
C ASP A 66 -19.85 19.74 -5.05
N SER A 67 -19.93 19.18 -3.83
CA SER A 67 -21.17 19.05 -3.08
C SER A 67 -21.13 19.75 -1.72
N ASP A 68 -22.29 20.25 -1.27
CA ASP A 68 -22.41 20.91 0.02
C ASP A 68 -22.20 19.92 1.18
N LEU A 69 -21.10 20.10 1.92
CA LEU A 69 -20.67 19.21 3.00
C LEU A 69 -21.56 19.28 4.25
N GLN A 70 -22.53 20.20 4.30
CA GLN A 70 -23.50 20.27 5.40
C GLN A 70 -24.53 19.13 5.35
N TRP A 71 -24.71 18.50 4.18
CA TRP A 71 -25.74 17.47 4.00
C TRP A 71 -25.15 16.06 3.96
N ILE A 72 -25.59 15.17 4.85
CA ILE A 72 -25.09 13.79 4.92
C ILE A 72 -25.29 12.99 3.62
N LYS A 73 -26.35 13.28 2.84
CA LYS A 73 -26.61 12.69 1.52
C LYS A 73 -25.48 12.95 0.49
N ASN A 74 -24.64 13.95 0.76
CA ASN A 74 -23.51 14.32 -0.08
C ASN A 74 -22.24 13.54 0.24
N TYR A 75 -22.26 12.64 1.22
CA TYR A 75 -21.18 11.71 1.49
C TYR A 75 -21.46 10.33 0.90
N ARG A 76 -20.39 9.61 0.60
CA ARG A 76 -20.39 8.19 0.22
C ARG A 76 -19.84 7.39 1.38
N LEU A 77 -20.62 6.45 1.87
CA LEU A 77 -20.14 5.48 2.85
C LEU A 77 -19.21 4.49 2.14
N ILE A 78 -18.02 4.28 2.67
CA ILE A 78 -17.09 3.26 2.19
C ILE A 78 -16.65 2.36 3.35
N SER A 79 -16.37 1.10 3.01
CA SER A 79 -15.77 0.13 3.93
C SER A 79 -14.31 -0.08 3.57
N LEU A 80 -13.40 0.27 4.47
CA LEU A 80 -11.98 0.03 4.34
C LEU A 80 -11.67 -1.35 4.95
N LEU A 81 -11.38 -2.32 4.07
CA LEU A 81 -10.98 -3.67 4.45
C LEU A 81 -9.45 -3.78 4.49
N ASN A 82 -8.97 -4.72 5.30
CA ASN A 82 -7.55 -5.04 5.39
C ASN A 82 -6.94 -5.36 4.00
N VAL A 83 -5.82 -4.74 3.67
CA VAL A 83 -5.15 -4.92 2.37
C VAL A 83 -4.59 -6.33 2.22
N GLY A 84 -4.04 -6.91 3.30
CA GLY A 84 -3.58 -8.29 3.33
C GLY A 84 -4.70 -9.26 2.95
N TYR A 85 -5.88 -9.12 3.58
CA TYR A 85 -7.07 -9.89 3.20
C TYR A 85 -7.37 -9.80 1.70
N LYS A 86 -7.40 -8.60 1.12
CA LYS A 86 -7.69 -8.42 -0.33
C LYS A 86 -6.67 -9.13 -1.21
N ILE A 87 -5.38 -9.08 -0.85
CA ILE A 87 -4.31 -9.74 -1.60
C ILE A 87 -4.51 -11.26 -1.58
N PHE A 88 -4.69 -11.85 -0.41
CA PHE A 88 -4.83 -13.30 -0.29
C PHE A 88 -6.14 -13.82 -0.89
N ALA A 89 -7.26 -13.11 -0.67
CA ALA A 89 -8.53 -13.43 -1.30
C ALA A 89 -8.41 -13.44 -2.83
N SER A 90 -7.69 -12.46 -3.41
CA SER A 90 -7.42 -12.42 -4.85
C SER A 90 -6.58 -13.61 -5.33
N ILE A 91 -5.50 -13.95 -4.61
CA ILE A 91 -4.65 -15.11 -4.94
C ILE A 91 -5.46 -16.42 -4.90
N ILE A 92 -6.27 -16.60 -3.86
CA ILE A 92 -7.13 -17.79 -3.71
C ILE A 92 -8.17 -17.83 -4.83
N ALA A 93 -8.87 -16.72 -5.09
CA ALA A 93 -9.86 -16.63 -6.15
C ALA A 93 -9.26 -16.97 -7.52
N GLU A 94 -8.05 -16.49 -7.82
CA GLU A 94 -7.35 -16.80 -9.07
C GLU A 94 -7.01 -18.29 -9.18
N LYS A 95 -6.53 -18.91 -8.11
CA LYS A 95 -6.28 -20.36 -8.08
C LYS A 95 -7.57 -21.17 -8.23
N LEU A 96 -8.68 -20.68 -7.69
CA LEU A 96 -9.97 -21.35 -7.78
C LEU A 96 -10.56 -21.33 -9.20
N LYS A 97 -10.23 -20.35 -10.04
CA LYS A 97 -10.68 -20.31 -11.45
C LYS A 97 -10.14 -21.46 -12.31
N ILE A 98 -9.10 -22.14 -11.86
CA ILE A 98 -8.46 -23.25 -12.59
C ILE A 98 -9.22 -24.57 -12.35
N PHE A 99 -10.12 -24.61 -11.36
CA PHE A 99 -11.04 -25.73 -11.11
C PHE A 99 -12.41 -25.46 -11.75
#